data_AF-A0A8S1U2H7-F1
#
_entry.id   AF-A0A8S1U2H7-F1
#
_cell.length_a   1.000
_cell.length_b   1.000
_cell.length_c   1.000
_cell.angle_alpha   90.00
_cell.angle_beta   90.00
_cell.angle_gamma   90.00
#
_symmetry.space_group_name_H-M   'P 1'
#
loop_
_entity.id
_entity.type
_entity.pdbx_description
1 polymer ?
#
loop_
_entity_poly.entity_id
_entity_poly.type
_entity_poly.pdbx_seq_one_letter_code
_entity_poly.pdbx_strand_id
1 'polypeptide(L)'
;MSDFSYLKPPADVYQIKHDPFYVKHGEGKNHVRKIFFHQEFDEYEQQKIKELTASIQQHKLTLPPDWCHELTLKYCYSGGFEISRCIQRLQKHLEWIHDENYQVLSPEAEQYLKQGYIYQFGRDHQYRPVVYIQLHMISKNKVHVPTLLNAATAIGNMVTKFMYARGYVENWIVILDSGGSGLFDFPFSTLNMINEFFSINYTSSLHKMFILNPSFFFNSSWKLIEKIIHPETAAKINFLKASDFYKIQELIPAEEIEIKYGGQHPNLTTFWPPINTKAQINQPNDEFQHIQRPHTLTKRTQSLKESEYFSIDNNSKEFYNNSKMKEYRIHEQFQVIDQQHAKCCSCKIM
;
A
#
# COMPACT_ATOMS: atom_id res chain seq x y z
N MET A 1 -11.92 -6.59 -21.30
CA MET A 1 -11.74 -6.52 -19.83
C MET A 1 -12.77 -7.44 -19.20
N SER A 2 -12.37 -8.38 -18.36
CA SER A 2 -13.32 -9.19 -17.58
C SER A 2 -14.16 -8.28 -16.69
N ASP A 3 -15.45 -8.58 -16.56
CA ASP A 3 -16.31 -7.83 -15.65
C ASP A 3 -16.07 -8.28 -14.20
N PHE A 4 -15.65 -7.34 -13.35
CA PHE A 4 -15.45 -7.54 -11.92
C PHE A 4 -16.47 -6.73 -11.09
N SER A 5 -17.63 -6.39 -11.68
CA SER A 5 -18.73 -5.68 -11.01
C SER A 5 -19.19 -6.36 -9.72
N TYR A 6 -19.10 -7.69 -9.65
CA TYR A 6 -19.40 -8.47 -8.43
C TYR A 6 -18.44 -8.18 -7.28
N LEU A 7 -17.30 -7.50 -7.50
CA LEU A 7 -16.39 -7.03 -6.45
C LEU A 7 -16.78 -5.66 -5.88
N LYS A 8 -17.90 -5.07 -6.28
CA LYS A 8 -18.34 -3.80 -5.68
C LYS A 8 -18.60 -3.98 -4.16
N PRO A 9 -18.23 -2.97 -3.34
CA PRO A 9 -18.61 -3.00 -1.94
C PRO A 9 -20.15 -2.92 -1.80
N PRO A 10 -20.71 -3.44 -0.69
CA PRO A 10 -22.14 -3.29 -0.42
C PRO A 10 -22.52 -1.81 -0.18
N ALA A 11 -23.82 -1.52 -0.21
CA ALA A 11 -24.34 -0.15 -0.12
C ALA A 11 -24.05 0.55 1.23
N ASP A 12 -23.80 -0.23 2.28
CA ASP A 12 -23.36 0.24 3.59
C ASP A 12 -22.02 0.99 3.56
N VAL A 13 -21.19 0.81 2.52
CA VAL A 13 -19.96 1.59 2.33
C VAL A 13 -20.21 3.11 2.31
N TYR A 14 -21.37 3.54 1.82
CA TYR A 14 -21.74 4.95 1.74
C TYR A 14 -22.21 5.53 3.08
N GLN A 15 -22.29 4.70 4.13
CA GLN A 15 -22.58 5.12 5.49
C GLN A 15 -21.31 5.40 6.31
N ILE A 16 -20.13 5.09 5.76
CA ILE A 16 -18.85 5.38 6.43
C ILE A 16 -18.73 6.87 6.69
N LYS A 17 -18.48 7.23 7.95
CA LYS A 17 -18.10 8.58 8.37
C LYS A 17 -16.65 8.55 8.81
N HIS A 18 -15.79 9.21 8.03
CA HIS A 18 -14.39 9.35 8.40
C HIS A 18 -14.20 10.46 9.42
N ASP A 19 -13.32 10.21 10.38
CA ASP A 19 -12.80 11.27 11.24
C ASP A 19 -12.11 12.34 10.37
N PRO A 20 -12.32 13.65 10.60
CA PRO A 20 -11.66 14.71 9.84
C PRO A 20 -10.13 14.57 9.81
N PHE A 21 -9.51 14.13 10.91
CA PHE A 21 -8.08 13.86 11.00
C PHE A 21 -7.66 12.69 10.10
N TYR A 22 -8.51 11.66 9.98
CA TYR A 22 -8.28 10.56 9.05
C TYR A 22 -8.33 11.03 7.60
N VAL A 23 -9.33 11.85 7.26
CA VAL A 23 -9.47 12.43 5.91
C VAL A 23 -8.20 13.21 5.55
N LYS A 24 -7.78 14.10 6.45
CA LYS A 24 -6.60 14.95 6.27
C LYS A 24 -6.05 15.44 7.61
N HIS A 25 -4.72 15.48 7.72
CA HIS A 25 -4.01 16.11 8.83
C HIS A 25 -2.64 16.65 8.41
N GLY A 26 -2.00 17.42 9.29
CA GLY A 26 -0.74 18.12 9.03
C GLY A 26 -0.96 19.53 8.47
N GLU A 27 0.14 20.28 8.24
CA GLU A 27 0.12 21.63 7.63
C GLU A 27 1.08 21.79 6.42
N GLY A 28 0.67 22.58 5.42
CA GLY A 28 1.40 22.88 4.18
C GLY A 28 1.89 21.65 3.41
N LYS A 29 3.21 21.59 3.18
CA LYS A 29 3.86 20.47 2.47
C LYS A 29 3.90 19.15 3.25
N ASN A 30 3.61 19.21 4.55
CA ASN A 30 3.56 18.04 5.43
C ASN A 30 2.13 17.49 5.58
N HIS A 31 1.19 17.95 4.75
CA HIS A 31 -0.16 17.40 4.69
C HIS A 31 -0.13 15.92 4.34
N VAL A 32 -0.99 15.16 5.01
CA VAL A 32 -1.36 13.80 4.66
C VAL A 32 -2.86 13.81 4.38
N ARG A 33 -3.26 13.24 3.24
CA ARG A 33 -4.66 13.08 2.86
C ARG A 33 -4.92 11.64 2.44
N LYS A 34 -5.98 11.04 3.00
CA LYS A 34 -6.40 9.66 2.66
C LYS A 34 -7.63 9.60 1.78
N ILE A 35 -8.53 10.58 1.91
CA ILE A 35 -9.77 10.69 1.12
C ILE A 35 -9.74 11.98 0.32
N PHE A 36 -9.96 11.89 -0.99
CA PHE A 36 -9.82 13.02 -1.92
C PHE A 36 -11.17 13.44 -2.48
N PHE A 37 -12.02 12.48 -2.85
CA PHE A 37 -13.30 12.76 -3.48
C PHE A 37 -14.34 13.19 -2.46
N HIS A 38 -15.20 14.12 -2.90
CA HIS A 38 -16.29 14.67 -2.09
C HIS A 38 -15.83 15.34 -0.78
N GLN A 39 -14.60 15.86 -0.75
CA GLN A 39 -14.03 16.60 0.37
C GLN A 39 -13.78 18.06 -0.03
N GLU A 40 -13.80 18.95 0.95
CA GLU A 40 -13.33 20.33 0.74
C GLU A 40 -11.79 20.37 0.65
N PHE A 41 -11.29 21.27 -0.18
CA PHE A 41 -9.87 21.58 -0.33
C PHE A 41 -9.58 22.89 0.41
N ASP A 42 -8.50 22.92 1.18
CA ASP A 42 -8.07 24.19 1.80
C ASP A 42 -7.42 25.13 0.78
N GLU A 43 -7.10 26.35 1.23
CA GLU A 43 -6.49 27.38 0.38
C GLU A 43 -5.18 26.91 -0.26
N TYR A 44 -4.36 26.15 0.46
CA TYR A 44 -3.09 25.63 -0.05
C TYR A 44 -3.29 24.59 -1.15
N GLU A 45 -4.21 23.64 -0.95
CA GLU A 45 -4.57 22.62 -1.92
C GLU A 45 -5.18 23.26 -3.18
N GLN A 46 -6.09 24.23 -3.01
CA GLN A 46 -6.67 24.97 -4.14
C GLN A 46 -5.60 25.73 -4.94
N GLN A 47 -4.66 26.39 -4.25
CA GLN A 47 -3.53 27.05 -4.90
C GLN A 47 -2.69 26.04 -5.68
N LYS A 48 -2.35 24.90 -5.08
CA LYS A 48 -1.49 23.88 -5.72
C LYS A 48 -2.16 23.18 -6.89
N ILE A 49 -3.48 22.95 -6.82
CA ILE A 49 -4.28 22.48 -7.96
C ILE A 49 -4.15 23.49 -9.11
N LYS A 50 -4.35 24.79 -8.84
CA LYS A 50 -4.26 25.83 -9.87
C LYS A 50 -2.86 25.89 -10.51
N GLU A 51 -1.80 25.86 -9.70
CA GLU A 51 -0.42 25.83 -10.18
C GLU A 51 -0.14 24.61 -11.07
N LEU A 52 -0.55 23.42 -10.64
CA LEU A 52 -0.34 22.20 -11.41
C LEU A 52 -1.18 22.20 -12.70
N THR A 53 -2.44 22.65 -12.65
CA THR A 53 -3.29 22.79 -13.85
C THR A 53 -2.67 23.74 -14.87
N ALA A 54 -2.13 24.89 -14.45
CA ALA A 54 -1.42 25.80 -15.35
C ALA A 54 -0.19 25.14 -15.96
N SER A 55 0.56 24.36 -15.18
CA SER A 55 1.73 23.64 -15.66
C SER A 55 1.37 22.51 -16.63
N ILE A 56 0.26 21.79 -16.41
CA ILE A 56 -0.28 20.78 -17.33
C ILE A 56 -0.58 21.41 -18.70
N GLN A 57 -1.21 22.58 -18.71
CA GLN A 57 -1.51 23.33 -19.94
C GLN A 57 -0.22 23.78 -20.65
N GLN A 58 0.74 24.31 -19.90
CA GLN A 58 2.04 24.73 -20.44
C GLN A 58 2.78 23.56 -21.12
N HIS A 59 2.76 22.37 -20.51
CA HIS A 59 3.37 21.16 -21.06
C HIS A 59 2.50 20.46 -22.11
N LYS A 60 1.29 20.98 -22.37
CA LYS A 60 0.32 20.43 -23.34
C LYS A 60 0.01 18.94 -23.09
N LEU A 61 -0.09 18.54 -21.82
CA LEU A 61 -0.40 17.15 -21.48
C LEU A 61 -1.88 16.85 -21.77
N THR A 62 -2.13 15.74 -22.46
CA THR A 62 -3.49 15.22 -22.67
C THR A 62 -3.90 14.39 -21.46
N LEU A 63 -5.00 14.78 -20.83
CA LEU A 63 -5.55 14.11 -19.66
C LEU A 63 -6.73 13.20 -20.04
N PRO A 64 -6.99 12.13 -19.27
CA PRO A 64 -8.20 11.32 -19.41
C PRO A 64 -9.51 12.16 -19.34
N PRO A 65 -10.60 11.74 -20.01
CA PRO A 65 -11.86 12.49 -20.02
C PRO A 65 -12.48 12.70 -18.63
N ASP A 66 -12.25 11.80 -17.69
CA ASP A 66 -12.75 11.88 -16.31
C ASP A 66 -11.77 12.56 -15.34
N TRP A 67 -10.74 13.25 -15.86
CA TRP A 67 -9.77 13.94 -15.04
C TRP A 67 -10.38 15.13 -14.27
N CYS A 68 -10.22 15.13 -12.95
CA CYS A 68 -10.83 16.11 -12.06
C CYS A 68 -9.81 16.76 -11.11
N HIS A 69 -10.28 17.69 -10.28
CA HIS A 69 -9.42 18.40 -9.32
C HIS A 69 -8.84 17.47 -8.26
N GLU A 70 -9.57 16.45 -7.84
CA GLU A 70 -9.12 15.41 -6.92
C GLU A 70 -7.92 14.63 -7.48
N LEU A 71 -7.98 14.25 -8.76
CA LEU A 71 -6.88 13.56 -9.43
C LEU A 71 -5.68 14.48 -9.60
N THR A 72 -5.90 15.74 -9.95
CA THR A 72 -4.85 16.78 -9.96
C THR A 72 -4.19 16.89 -8.59
N LEU A 73 -4.99 16.95 -7.53
CA LEU A 73 -4.49 17.03 -6.15
C LEU A 73 -3.69 15.78 -5.76
N LYS A 74 -4.13 14.57 -6.13
CA LYS A 74 -3.36 13.34 -5.92
C LYS A 74 -1.95 13.44 -6.52
N TYR A 75 -1.78 14.11 -7.66
CA TYR A 75 -0.46 14.35 -8.25
C TYR A 75 0.33 15.48 -7.59
N CYS A 76 -0.33 16.47 -6.98
CA CYS A 76 0.33 17.40 -6.06
C CYS A 76 0.94 16.66 -4.87
N TYR A 77 0.18 15.77 -4.20
CA TYR A 77 0.71 14.94 -3.11
C TYR A 77 1.81 13.98 -3.60
N SER A 78 1.61 13.35 -4.76
CA SER A 78 2.60 12.46 -5.38
C SER A 78 3.95 13.13 -5.57
N GLY A 79 3.97 14.39 -6.01
CA GLY A 79 5.19 15.19 -6.21
C GLY A 79 5.64 15.98 -4.99
N GLY A 80 5.03 15.81 -3.81
CA GLY A 80 5.39 16.59 -2.62
C GLY A 80 5.17 18.10 -2.76
N PHE A 81 4.17 18.50 -3.57
CA PHE A 81 3.81 19.88 -3.88
C PHE A 81 4.89 20.70 -4.64
N GLU A 82 5.92 20.04 -5.16
CA GLU A 82 6.92 20.61 -6.06
C GLU A 82 6.46 20.47 -7.52
N ILE A 83 5.98 21.56 -8.14
CA ILE A 83 5.29 21.52 -9.44
C ILE A 83 6.07 20.78 -10.53
N SER A 84 7.39 21.00 -10.64
CA SER A 84 8.23 20.30 -11.60
C SER A 84 8.23 18.78 -11.39
N ARG A 85 8.27 18.33 -10.12
CA ARG A 85 8.20 16.91 -9.76
C ARG A 85 6.78 16.36 -9.96
N CYS A 86 5.75 17.13 -9.64
CA CYS A 86 4.35 16.78 -9.90
C CYS A 86 4.12 16.50 -11.39
N ILE A 87 4.60 17.38 -12.27
CA ILE A 87 4.51 17.21 -13.73
C ILE A 87 5.27 15.98 -14.20
N GLN A 88 6.52 15.78 -13.75
CA GLN A 88 7.31 14.62 -14.13
C GLN A 88 6.58 13.30 -13.78
N ARG A 89 6.01 13.22 -12.58
CA ARG A 89 5.28 12.04 -12.12
C ARG A 89 3.97 11.85 -12.87
N LEU A 90 3.26 12.94 -13.17
CA LEU A 90 2.06 12.91 -13.98
C LEU A 90 2.36 12.42 -15.40
N GLN A 91 3.43 12.89 -16.05
CA GLN A 91 3.84 12.42 -17.37
C GLN A 91 4.09 10.91 -17.38
N LYS A 92 4.86 10.39 -16.40
CA LYS A 92 5.08 8.94 -16.26
C LYS A 92 3.79 8.14 -16.07
N HIS A 93 2.82 8.69 -15.33
CA HIS A 93 1.52 8.08 -15.19
C HIS A 93 0.74 8.08 -16.51
N LEU A 94 0.74 9.20 -17.23
CA LEU A 94 0.08 9.32 -18.53
C LEU A 94 0.73 8.40 -19.57
N GLU A 95 2.03 8.13 -19.49
CA GLU A 95 2.68 7.10 -20.31
C GLU A 95 2.16 5.70 -19.93
N TRP A 96 2.12 5.39 -18.64
CA TRP A 96 1.66 4.09 -18.14
C TRP A 96 0.20 3.75 -18.48
N ILE A 97 -0.71 4.72 -18.47
CA ILE A 97 -2.13 4.48 -18.85
C ILE A 97 -2.30 4.13 -20.34
N HIS A 98 -1.31 4.44 -21.19
CA HIS A 98 -1.34 4.14 -22.63
C HIS A 98 -0.42 2.97 -23.00
N ASP A 99 0.30 2.39 -22.04
CA ASP A 99 1.22 1.28 -22.28
C ASP A 99 0.48 -0.07 -22.22
N GLU A 100 0.29 -0.69 -23.39
CA GLU A 100 -0.37 -1.99 -23.52
C GLU A 100 0.31 -3.10 -22.70
N ASN A 101 1.62 -2.98 -22.42
CA ASN A 101 2.34 -3.94 -21.58
C ASN A 101 1.85 -3.95 -20.13
N TYR A 102 1.12 -2.93 -19.68
CA TYR A 102 0.51 -2.87 -18.36
C TYR A 102 -1.02 -2.88 -18.41
N GLN A 103 -1.63 -2.30 -19.45
CA GLN A 103 -3.09 -2.19 -19.53
C GLN A 103 -3.79 -3.45 -20.09
N VAL A 104 -3.06 -4.35 -20.74
CA VAL A 104 -3.58 -5.64 -21.19
C VAL A 104 -2.95 -6.76 -20.36
N LEU A 105 -3.77 -7.54 -19.64
CA LEU A 105 -3.29 -8.69 -18.87
C LEU A 105 -2.75 -9.76 -19.82
N SER A 106 -1.44 -10.01 -19.79
CA SER A 106 -0.81 -11.04 -20.61
C SER A 106 -1.11 -12.45 -20.07
N PRO A 107 -1.04 -13.50 -20.90
CA PRO A 107 -1.20 -14.88 -20.43
C PRO A 107 -0.20 -15.25 -19.32
N GLU A 108 1.05 -14.80 -19.41
CA GLU A 108 2.11 -15.06 -18.42
C GLU A 108 1.82 -14.35 -17.10
N ALA A 109 1.36 -13.11 -17.17
CA ALA A 109 0.94 -12.35 -16.00
C ALA A 109 -0.30 -12.97 -15.35
N GLU A 110 -1.25 -13.46 -16.14
CA GLU A 110 -2.40 -14.20 -15.63
C GLU A 110 -1.98 -15.49 -14.90
N GLN A 111 -0.92 -16.17 -15.37
CA GLN A 111 -0.35 -17.30 -14.62
C GLN A 111 0.19 -16.88 -13.26
N TYR A 112 0.83 -15.71 -13.15
CA TYR A 112 1.27 -15.20 -11.85
C TYR A 112 0.10 -14.91 -10.90
N LEU A 113 -1.03 -14.43 -11.42
CA LEU A 113 -2.26 -14.26 -10.63
C LEU A 113 -2.83 -15.61 -10.19
N LYS A 114 -2.94 -16.58 -11.11
CA LYS A 114 -3.44 -17.95 -10.82
C LYS A 114 -2.57 -18.70 -9.82
N GLN A 115 -1.26 -18.45 -9.80
CA GLN A 115 -0.31 -19.05 -8.86
C GLN A 115 -0.26 -18.33 -7.51
N GLY A 116 -0.90 -17.17 -7.37
CA GLY A 116 -0.99 -16.45 -6.10
C GLY A 116 0.24 -15.59 -5.75
N TYR A 117 1.07 -15.19 -6.72
CA TYR A 117 2.17 -14.25 -6.43
C TYR A 117 1.66 -12.89 -5.96
N ILE A 118 0.58 -12.43 -6.57
CA ILE A 118 -0.18 -11.26 -6.15
C ILE A 118 -1.66 -11.56 -6.34
N TYR A 119 -2.46 -11.31 -5.31
CA TYR A 119 -3.90 -11.57 -5.33
C TYR A 119 -4.64 -10.63 -4.41
N GLN A 120 -5.94 -10.46 -4.66
CA GLN A 120 -6.84 -9.72 -3.79
C GLN A 120 -7.71 -10.72 -3.03
N PHE A 121 -7.80 -10.57 -1.71
CA PHE A 121 -8.73 -11.34 -0.90
C PHE A 121 -9.17 -10.53 0.32
N GLY A 122 -10.47 -10.47 0.57
CA GLY A 122 -11.03 -9.82 1.75
C GLY A 122 -10.93 -8.29 1.81
N ARG A 123 -11.49 -7.74 2.89
CA ARG A 123 -11.62 -6.30 3.17
C ARG A 123 -11.50 -6.01 4.66
N ASP A 124 -11.08 -4.80 5.01
CA ASP A 124 -11.12 -4.33 6.40
C ASP A 124 -12.54 -3.92 6.86
N HIS A 125 -12.67 -3.52 8.13
CA HIS A 125 -13.94 -3.05 8.71
C HIS A 125 -14.56 -1.82 8.01
N GLN A 126 -13.80 -1.11 7.17
CA GLN A 126 -14.26 0.04 6.39
C GLN A 126 -14.28 -0.28 4.88
N TYR A 127 -14.35 -1.57 4.51
CA TYR A 127 -14.38 -2.08 3.15
C TYR A 127 -13.14 -1.83 2.30
N ARG A 128 -12.01 -1.39 2.88
CA ARG A 128 -10.75 -1.24 2.16
C ARG A 128 -10.28 -2.61 1.69
N PRO A 129 -10.01 -2.78 0.39
CA PRO A 129 -9.57 -4.06 -0.14
C PRO A 129 -8.18 -4.43 0.37
N VAL A 130 -7.96 -5.72 0.60
CA VAL A 130 -6.67 -6.27 1.02
C VAL A 130 -6.02 -6.98 -0.16
N VAL A 131 -4.78 -6.62 -0.46
CA VAL A 131 -3.96 -7.20 -1.52
C VAL A 131 -2.79 -7.93 -0.89
N TYR A 132 -2.61 -9.19 -1.29
CA TYR A 132 -1.53 -10.04 -0.83
C TYR A 132 -0.41 -10.13 -1.86
N ILE A 133 0.84 -10.10 -1.41
CA ILE A 133 2.04 -10.24 -2.25
C ILE A 133 2.96 -11.30 -1.62
N GLN A 134 3.24 -12.35 -2.38
CA GLN A 134 4.11 -13.46 -1.95
C GLN A 134 5.56 -13.21 -2.33
N LEU A 135 6.25 -12.38 -1.56
CA LEU A 135 7.62 -11.97 -1.88
C LEU A 135 8.58 -13.17 -1.96
N HIS A 136 8.42 -14.16 -1.08
CA HIS A 136 9.25 -15.38 -1.10
C HIS A 136 9.12 -16.15 -2.43
N MET A 137 7.92 -16.21 -3.01
CA MET A 137 7.70 -16.87 -4.29
C MET A 137 8.37 -16.09 -5.43
N ILE A 138 8.21 -14.76 -5.43
CA ILE A 138 8.80 -13.87 -6.44
C ILE A 138 10.32 -14.02 -6.47
N SER A 139 10.94 -13.99 -5.28
CA SER A 139 12.39 -14.18 -5.10
C SER A 139 12.83 -15.57 -5.58
N LYS A 140 12.25 -16.63 -4.99
CA LYS A 140 12.65 -18.03 -5.24
C LYS A 140 12.57 -18.42 -6.70
N ASN A 141 11.53 -17.95 -7.40
CA ASN A 141 11.26 -18.32 -8.79
C ASN A 141 11.86 -17.34 -9.80
N LYS A 142 12.62 -16.33 -9.36
CA LYS A 142 13.26 -15.31 -10.21
C LYS A 142 12.30 -14.72 -11.23
N VAL A 143 11.13 -14.31 -10.74
CA VAL A 143 10.03 -13.80 -11.55
C VAL A 143 10.47 -12.62 -12.44
N HIS A 144 9.99 -12.62 -13.68
CA HIS A 144 10.24 -11.53 -14.62
C HIS A 144 9.46 -10.26 -14.18
N VAL A 145 10.20 -9.21 -13.81
CA VAL A 145 9.64 -8.00 -13.19
C VAL A 145 8.57 -7.31 -14.05
N PRO A 146 8.75 -7.09 -15.36
CA PRO A 146 7.69 -6.53 -16.20
C PRO A 146 6.39 -7.35 -16.18
N THR A 147 6.50 -8.68 -16.20
CA THR A 147 5.33 -9.58 -16.12
C THR A 147 4.65 -9.51 -14.75
N LEU A 148 5.43 -9.38 -13.67
CA LEU A 148 4.88 -9.11 -12.33
C LEU A 148 4.16 -7.77 -12.27
N LEU A 149 4.72 -6.72 -12.87
CA LEU A 149 4.11 -5.39 -12.91
C LEU A 149 2.84 -5.36 -13.77
N ASN A 150 2.75 -6.16 -14.84
CA ASN A 150 1.51 -6.37 -15.59
C ASN A 150 0.44 -7.05 -14.72
N ALA A 151 0.79 -8.14 -14.02
CA ALA A 151 -0.11 -8.82 -13.08
C ALA A 151 -0.59 -7.88 -11.95
N ALA A 152 0.34 -7.13 -11.36
CA ALA A 152 0.01 -6.17 -10.32
C ALA A 152 -0.83 -5.00 -10.84
N THR A 153 -0.65 -4.61 -12.10
CA THR A 153 -1.51 -3.62 -12.74
C THR A 153 -2.93 -4.13 -12.90
N ALA A 154 -3.11 -5.38 -13.30
CA ALA A 154 -4.45 -5.98 -13.37
C ALA A 154 -5.16 -5.96 -12.01
N ILE A 155 -4.47 -6.32 -10.92
CA ILE A 155 -5.01 -6.24 -9.56
C ILE A 155 -5.29 -4.78 -9.15
N GLY A 156 -4.35 -3.87 -9.37
CA GLY A 156 -4.48 -2.47 -9.02
C GLY A 156 -5.65 -1.79 -9.73
N ASN A 157 -5.75 -1.96 -11.05
CA ASN A 157 -6.87 -1.44 -11.86
C ASN A 157 -8.20 -2.07 -11.46
N MET A 158 -8.23 -3.37 -11.17
CA MET A 158 -9.43 -4.04 -10.69
C MET A 158 -9.89 -3.46 -9.34
N VAL A 159 -8.96 -3.30 -8.39
CA VAL A 159 -9.25 -2.74 -7.07
C VAL A 159 -9.76 -1.29 -7.19
N THR A 160 -9.05 -0.43 -7.91
CA THR A 160 -9.41 1.00 -7.99
C THR A 160 -10.71 1.23 -8.78
N LYS A 161 -11.01 0.39 -9.77
CA LYS A 161 -12.21 0.51 -10.60
C LYS A 161 -13.45 -0.10 -9.96
N PHE A 162 -13.31 -1.26 -9.31
CA PHE A 162 -14.47 -2.04 -8.86
C PHE A 162 -14.64 -2.07 -7.34
N MET A 163 -13.58 -1.89 -6.55
CA MET A 163 -13.65 -2.05 -5.09
C MET A 163 -13.65 -0.74 -4.31
N TYR A 164 -13.22 0.36 -4.94
CA TYR A 164 -13.24 1.69 -4.35
C TYR A 164 -14.63 2.33 -4.44
N ALA A 165 -14.95 3.14 -3.44
CA ALA A 165 -16.13 4.00 -3.38
C ALA A 165 -15.65 5.44 -3.16
N ARG A 166 -15.68 6.27 -4.20
CA ARG A 166 -15.12 7.65 -4.17
C ARG A 166 -15.66 8.44 -2.97
N GLY A 167 -14.76 8.97 -2.14
CA GLY A 167 -15.08 9.71 -0.92
C GLY A 167 -15.28 8.85 0.35
N TYR A 168 -15.27 7.53 0.21
CA TYR A 168 -15.49 6.58 1.32
C TYR A 168 -14.36 5.56 1.40
N VAL A 169 -14.02 4.91 0.29
CA VAL A 169 -12.94 3.93 0.18
C VAL A 169 -12.09 4.28 -1.01
N GLU A 170 -10.90 4.83 -0.76
CA GLU A 170 -9.91 5.22 -1.78
C GLU A 170 -8.52 4.64 -1.53
N ASN A 171 -8.42 3.75 -0.55
CA ASN A 171 -7.15 3.18 -0.12
C ASN A 171 -7.30 1.67 0.06
N TRP A 172 -6.18 0.97 0.01
CA TRP A 172 -6.08 -0.47 0.22
C TRP A 172 -5.12 -0.80 1.36
N ILE A 173 -5.17 -2.06 1.79
CA ILE A 173 -4.18 -2.66 2.69
C ILE A 173 -3.33 -3.63 1.87
N VAL A 174 -2.02 -3.65 2.12
CA VAL A 174 -1.13 -4.63 1.50
C VAL A 174 -0.59 -5.58 2.57
N ILE A 175 -0.74 -6.87 2.35
CA ILE A 175 -0.09 -7.92 3.15
C ILE A 175 1.00 -8.54 2.28
N LEU A 176 2.25 -8.29 2.63
CA LEU A 176 3.41 -8.82 1.95
C LEU A 176 4.01 -9.93 2.81
N ASP A 177 3.92 -11.18 2.38
CA ASP A 177 4.54 -12.30 3.08
C ASP A 177 5.94 -12.59 2.52
N SER A 178 6.94 -12.29 3.32
CA SER A 178 8.32 -12.56 2.95
C SER A 178 8.74 -14.00 3.16
N GLY A 179 7.95 -14.86 3.82
CA GLY A 179 8.24 -16.30 3.95
C GLY A 179 9.65 -16.62 4.49
N GLY A 180 10.23 -15.72 5.29
CA GLY A 180 11.62 -15.81 5.76
C GLY A 180 12.69 -15.34 4.75
N SER A 181 12.33 -14.96 3.53
CA SER A 181 13.20 -14.27 2.57
C SER A 181 13.46 -12.82 2.99
N GLY A 182 14.62 -12.29 2.61
CA GLY A 182 14.94 -10.87 2.72
C GLY A 182 14.58 -10.14 1.43
N LEU A 183 14.52 -8.81 1.50
CA LEU A 183 14.42 -7.99 0.28
C LEU A 183 15.75 -7.91 -0.50
N PHE A 184 16.86 -8.38 0.10
CA PHE A 184 18.16 -8.53 -0.60
C PHE A 184 18.15 -9.54 -1.74
N ASP A 185 17.12 -10.37 -1.85
CA ASP A 185 16.96 -11.26 -3.00
C ASP A 185 16.70 -10.48 -4.30
N PHE A 186 16.39 -9.18 -4.20
CA PHE A 186 16.20 -8.27 -5.32
C PHE A 186 17.35 -7.26 -5.43
N PRO A 187 17.85 -6.98 -6.65
CA PRO A 187 18.72 -5.84 -6.87
C PRO A 187 18.06 -4.54 -6.41
N PHE A 188 18.83 -3.64 -5.78
CA PHE A 188 18.30 -2.37 -5.29
C PHE A 188 17.64 -1.52 -6.40
N SER A 189 18.19 -1.58 -7.62
CA SER A 189 17.59 -0.93 -8.79
C SER A 189 16.19 -1.45 -9.10
N THR A 190 15.98 -2.76 -8.97
CA THR A 190 14.66 -3.40 -9.13
C THR A 190 13.69 -2.96 -8.05
N LEU A 191 14.12 -2.91 -6.78
CA LEU A 191 13.28 -2.41 -5.68
C LEU A 191 12.90 -0.94 -5.88
N ASN A 192 13.85 -0.11 -6.31
CA ASN A 192 13.59 1.30 -6.61
C ASN A 192 12.61 1.47 -7.78
N MET A 193 12.78 0.68 -8.85
CA MET A 193 11.85 0.68 -10.00
C MET A 193 10.43 0.30 -9.58
N ILE A 194 10.27 -0.77 -8.80
CA ILE A 194 8.97 -1.23 -8.30
C ILE A 194 8.33 -0.17 -7.39
N ASN A 195 9.09 0.39 -6.45
CA ASN A 195 8.63 1.46 -5.57
C ASN A 195 8.20 2.70 -6.38
N GLU A 196 9.01 3.12 -7.35
CA GLU A 196 8.68 4.26 -8.20
C GLU A 196 7.38 4.01 -8.97
N PHE A 197 7.25 2.85 -9.62
CA PHE A 197 6.06 2.44 -10.35
C PHE A 197 4.79 2.55 -9.50
N PHE A 198 4.74 1.91 -8.33
CA PHE A 198 3.56 1.96 -7.46
C PHE A 198 3.31 3.34 -6.87
N SER A 199 4.37 4.06 -6.47
CA SER A 199 4.24 5.39 -5.91
C SER A 199 3.63 6.40 -6.90
N ILE A 200 3.87 6.21 -8.19
CA ILE A 200 3.37 7.08 -9.26
C ILE A 200 1.97 6.66 -9.68
N ASN A 201 1.79 5.39 -10.04
CA ASN A 201 0.57 4.91 -10.70
C ASN A 201 -0.58 4.65 -9.73
N TYR A 202 -0.26 4.44 -8.46
CA TYR A 202 -1.23 4.22 -7.38
C TYR A 202 -0.94 5.16 -6.20
N THR A 203 -0.60 6.41 -6.52
CA THR A 203 -0.32 7.44 -5.52
C THR A 203 -1.47 7.59 -4.52
N SER A 204 -1.13 7.81 -3.25
CA SER A 204 -2.09 8.04 -2.16
C SER A 204 -3.08 6.88 -1.92
N SER A 205 -2.81 5.67 -2.41
CA SER A 205 -3.68 4.49 -2.24
C SER A 205 -3.34 3.63 -1.02
N LEU A 206 -2.17 3.76 -0.39
CA LEU A 206 -1.82 2.89 0.74
C LEU A 206 -2.43 3.39 2.05
N HIS A 207 -3.28 2.56 2.67
CA HIS A 207 -3.76 2.76 4.04
C HIS A 207 -2.77 2.20 5.07
N LYS A 208 -2.42 0.92 4.93
CA LYS A 208 -1.52 0.17 5.82
C LYS A 208 -0.82 -0.93 5.02
N MET A 209 0.40 -1.29 5.40
CA MET A 209 1.10 -2.45 4.87
C MET A 209 1.63 -3.30 6.01
N PHE A 210 1.39 -4.61 5.95
CA PHE A 210 1.98 -5.58 6.86
C PHE A 210 3.02 -6.41 6.12
N ILE A 211 4.25 -6.45 6.62
CA ILE A 211 5.31 -7.33 6.13
C ILE A 211 5.40 -8.50 7.11
N LEU A 212 4.98 -9.67 6.64
CA LEU A 212 4.87 -10.89 7.43
C LEU A 212 6.11 -11.75 7.27
N ASN A 213 6.46 -12.47 8.34
CA ASN A 213 7.59 -13.40 8.37
C ASN A 213 8.92 -12.77 7.87
N PRO A 214 9.30 -11.57 8.34
CA PRO A 214 10.56 -10.94 7.94
C PRO A 214 11.74 -11.82 8.34
N SER A 215 12.71 -11.98 7.43
CA SER A 215 13.96 -12.68 7.74
C SER A 215 14.73 -11.98 8.87
N PHE A 216 15.65 -12.70 9.50
CA PHE A 216 16.53 -12.10 10.52
C PHE A 216 17.31 -10.90 9.96
N PHE A 217 17.77 -11.00 8.70
CA PHE A 217 18.55 -9.96 8.01
C PHE A 217 17.70 -8.84 7.40
N PHE A 218 16.38 -8.86 7.58
CA PHE A 218 15.48 -7.90 6.95
C PHE A 218 15.78 -6.46 7.36
N ASN A 219 16.26 -6.20 8.58
CA ASN A 219 16.65 -4.87 9.06
C ASN A 219 17.70 -4.20 8.19
N SER A 220 18.65 -4.99 7.69
CA SER A 220 19.71 -4.49 6.81
C SER A 220 19.13 -4.12 5.44
N SER A 221 18.16 -4.88 4.93
CA SER A 221 17.44 -4.49 3.70
C SER A 221 16.61 -3.23 3.95
N TRP A 222 15.92 -3.15 5.09
CA TRP A 222 15.02 -2.05 5.44
C TRP A 222 15.72 -0.69 5.43
N LYS A 223 16.94 -0.58 5.97
CA LYS A 223 17.75 0.67 5.92
C LYS A 223 17.94 1.22 4.52
N LEU A 224 18.04 0.34 3.53
CA LEU A 224 18.27 0.72 2.14
C LEU A 224 16.94 1.11 1.47
N ILE A 225 15.87 0.38 1.79
CA ILE A 225 14.52 0.61 1.27
C ILE A 225 13.91 1.90 1.83
N GLU A 226 14.11 2.18 3.11
CA GLU A 226 13.61 3.39 3.76
C GLU A 226 14.11 4.68 3.08
N LYS A 227 15.28 4.63 2.42
CA LYS A 227 15.84 5.77 1.67
C LYS A 227 15.10 6.09 0.36
N ILE A 228 14.39 5.12 -0.21
CA ILE A 228 13.67 5.27 -1.48
C ILE A 228 12.16 5.34 -1.31
N ILE A 229 11.65 4.92 -0.15
CA ILE A 229 10.23 5.03 0.20
C ILE A 229 9.95 6.40 0.82
N HIS A 230 8.83 7.03 0.45
CA HIS A 230 8.39 8.27 1.08
C HIS A 230 8.14 8.07 2.59
N PRO A 231 8.54 9.01 3.49
CA PRO A 231 8.38 8.82 4.94
C PRO A 231 6.96 8.48 5.38
N GLU A 232 5.94 9.04 4.73
CA GLU A 232 4.54 8.73 5.01
C GLU A 232 4.18 7.28 4.66
N THR A 233 4.75 6.73 3.59
CA THR A 233 4.58 5.32 3.22
C THR A 233 5.31 4.42 4.21
N ALA A 234 6.54 4.78 4.60
CA ALA A 234 7.29 4.05 5.62
C ALA A 234 6.55 4.01 6.97
N ALA A 235 5.85 5.10 7.32
CA ALA A 235 5.05 5.19 8.54
C ALA A 235 3.84 4.24 8.57
N LYS A 236 3.42 3.71 7.41
CA LYS A 236 2.29 2.78 7.26
C LYS A 236 2.72 1.31 7.27
N ILE A 237 4.03 1.03 7.33
CA ILE A 237 4.59 -0.32 7.23
C ILE A 237 4.80 -0.91 8.62
N ASN A 238 4.21 -2.08 8.87
CA ASN A 238 4.31 -2.82 10.11
C ASN A 238 4.95 -4.19 9.84
N PHE A 239 5.94 -4.57 10.65
CA PHE A 239 6.58 -5.88 10.57
C PHE A 239 5.97 -6.83 11.57
N LEU A 240 5.47 -7.97 11.11
CA LEU A 240 4.84 -8.96 11.98
C LEU A 240 5.52 -10.31 11.84
N LYS A 241 5.83 -10.92 12.98
CA LYS A 241 6.15 -12.35 13.07
C LYS A 241 4.85 -13.13 13.24
N ALA A 242 4.89 -14.45 13.01
CA ALA A 242 3.72 -15.31 13.16
C ALA A 242 3.01 -15.15 14.53
N SER A 243 3.76 -14.93 15.61
CA SER A 243 3.20 -14.68 16.95
C SER A 243 2.38 -13.39 17.06
N ASP A 244 2.58 -12.44 16.14
CA ASP A 244 1.97 -11.11 16.14
C ASP A 244 0.89 -10.95 15.05
N PHE A 245 0.54 -12.02 14.33
CA PHE A 245 -0.48 -11.95 13.26
C PHE A 245 -1.87 -11.57 13.77
N TYR A 246 -2.16 -11.77 15.06
CA TYR A 246 -3.41 -11.30 15.67
C TYR A 246 -3.61 -9.78 15.51
N LYS A 247 -2.54 -9.00 15.36
CA LYS A 247 -2.61 -7.55 15.11
C LYS A 247 -3.24 -7.19 13.76
N ILE A 248 -3.21 -8.09 12.80
CA ILE A 248 -3.91 -7.91 11.52
C ILE A 248 -5.43 -7.88 11.77
N GLN A 249 -5.90 -8.68 12.73
CA GLN A 249 -7.32 -8.78 13.08
C GLN A 249 -7.88 -7.53 13.76
N GLU A 250 -7.02 -6.65 14.29
CA GLU A 250 -7.43 -5.34 14.84
C GLU A 250 -7.97 -4.42 13.74
N LEU A 251 -7.57 -4.65 12.48
CA LEU A 251 -7.99 -3.86 11.32
C LEU A 251 -8.93 -4.64 10.39
N ILE A 252 -8.67 -5.93 10.18
CA ILE A 252 -9.33 -6.77 9.18
C ILE A 252 -10.14 -7.85 9.90
N PRO A 253 -11.45 -8.03 9.62
CA PRO A 253 -12.23 -9.11 10.21
C PRO A 253 -11.56 -10.48 10.00
N ALA A 254 -11.59 -11.35 11.00
CA ALA A 254 -10.86 -12.61 10.96
C ALA A 254 -11.33 -13.52 9.81
N GLU A 255 -12.61 -13.49 9.47
CA GLU A 255 -13.19 -14.21 8.32
C GLU A 255 -12.76 -13.67 6.95
N GLU A 256 -12.14 -12.49 6.91
CA GLU A 256 -11.58 -11.86 5.70
C GLU A 256 -10.06 -12.08 5.59
N ILE A 257 -9.50 -12.95 6.44
CA ILE A 257 -8.07 -13.29 6.49
C ILE A 257 -7.92 -14.82 6.39
N GLU A 258 -6.94 -15.29 5.62
CA GLU A 258 -6.61 -16.72 5.55
C GLU A 258 -6.02 -17.25 6.88
N ILE A 259 -6.32 -18.51 7.24
CA ILE A 259 -5.80 -19.17 8.45
C ILE A 259 -4.28 -19.08 8.57
N LYS A 260 -3.53 -19.20 7.45
CA LYS A 260 -2.06 -19.10 7.45
C LYS A 260 -1.53 -17.72 7.89
N TYR A 261 -2.39 -16.69 7.87
CA TYR A 261 -2.10 -15.33 8.35
C TYR A 261 -2.84 -15.01 9.65
N GLY A 262 -3.27 -16.03 10.39
CA GLY A 262 -3.96 -15.87 11.67
C GLY A 262 -5.43 -15.52 11.53
N GLY A 263 -6.04 -15.68 10.35
CA GLY A 263 -7.48 -15.50 10.16
C GLY A 263 -8.32 -16.74 10.44
N GLN A 264 -9.56 -16.72 9.95
CA GLN A 264 -10.53 -17.81 10.04
C GLN A 264 -10.96 -18.33 8.66
N HIS A 265 -10.65 -17.64 7.57
CA HIS A 265 -10.96 -18.12 6.24
C HIS A 265 -10.02 -19.28 5.84
N PRO A 266 -10.54 -20.38 5.27
CA PRO A 266 -9.69 -21.42 4.69
C PRO A 266 -8.67 -20.83 3.72
N ASN A 267 -7.43 -21.34 3.74
CA ASN A 267 -6.39 -20.87 2.82
C ASN A 267 -6.87 -21.04 1.37
N LEU A 268 -6.71 -20.00 0.56
CA LEU A 268 -7.14 -20.03 -0.83
C LEU A 268 -6.32 -21.04 -1.62
N THR A 269 -7.01 -21.79 -2.48
CA THR A 269 -6.42 -22.65 -3.51
C THR A 269 -6.63 -22.08 -4.92
N THR A 270 -7.50 -21.07 -5.05
CA THR A 270 -7.81 -20.36 -6.28
C THR A 270 -7.68 -18.86 -6.02
N PHE A 271 -6.74 -18.22 -6.70
CA PHE A 271 -6.36 -16.82 -6.47
C PHE A 271 -6.87 -15.88 -7.57
N TRP A 272 -7.27 -16.42 -8.72
CA TRP A 272 -7.71 -15.65 -9.88
C TRP A 272 -8.80 -16.40 -10.67
N PRO A 273 -9.94 -15.76 -11.01
CA PRO A 273 -10.37 -14.44 -10.54
C PRO A 273 -10.64 -14.42 -9.02
N PRO A 274 -10.56 -13.25 -8.35
CA PRO A 274 -10.78 -13.16 -6.91
C PRO A 274 -12.24 -13.42 -6.54
N ILE A 275 -12.47 -13.84 -5.30
CA ILE A 275 -13.82 -14.03 -4.75
C ILE A 275 -14.28 -12.78 -4.00
N ASN A 276 -15.60 -12.51 -4.00
CA ASN A 276 -16.17 -11.50 -3.12
C ASN A 276 -16.89 -12.16 -1.93
N THR A 277 -16.28 -12.06 -0.76
CA THR A 277 -16.83 -12.51 0.54
C THR A 277 -17.97 -11.63 1.04
N LYS A 278 -18.11 -10.40 0.52
CA LYS A 278 -19.17 -9.45 0.84
C LYS A 278 -20.18 -9.28 -0.30
N ALA A 279 -20.18 -10.17 -1.30
CA ALA A 279 -21.17 -10.11 -2.38
C ALA A 279 -22.58 -10.27 -1.79
N GLN A 280 -23.44 -9.30 -2.05
CA GLN A 280 -24.85 -9.45 -1.75
C GLN A 280 -25.42 -10.51 -2.69
N ILE A 281 -25.83 -11.65 -2.14
CA ILE A 281 -26.77 -12.53 -2.83
C ILE A 281 -28.06 -11.72 -2.94
N ASN A 282 -28.34 -11.21 -4.13
CA ASN A 282 -29.51 -10.41 -4.54
C ASN A 282 -29.44 -8.90 -4.24
N GLN A 283 -29.13 -8.08 -5.26
CA GLN A 283 -29.99 -6.98 -5.74
C GLN A 283 -29.65 -6.63 -7.21
N PRO A 284 -30.62 -6.14 -8.02
CA PRO A 284 -30.43 -5.82 -9.44
C PRO A 284 -29.52 -4.62 -9.65
N ASN A 285 -28.86 -4.57 -10.80
CA ASN A 285 -27.96 -3.51 -11.23
C ASN A 285 -28.62 -2.12 -11.16
N ASP A 286 -28.23 -1.28 -10.19
CA ASP A 286 -28.56 0.14 -10.21
C ASP A 286 -27.48 0.93 -10.96
N GLU A 287 -27.92 1.51 -12.08
CA GLU A 287 -27.23 2.53 -12.86
C GLU A 287 -26.94 3.78 -12.02
N PHE A 288 -25.87 4.49 -12.39
CA PHE A 288 -25.40 5.72 -11.76
C PHE A 288 -26.54 6.72 -11.45
N GLN A 289 -26.98 6.77 -10.19
CA GLN A 289 -27.79 7.87 -9.71
C GLN A 289 -26.89 9.05 -9.33
N HIS A 290 -27.03 10.14 -10.08
CA HIS A 290 -26.49 11.45 -9.76
C HIS A 290 -26.99 11.91 -8.39
N ILE A 291 -26.17 11.80 -7.35
CA ILE A 291 -26.47 12.39 -6.04
C ILE A 291 -26.19 13.90 -6.13
N GLN A 292 -27.25 14.69 -6.03
CA GLN A 292 -27.19 16.15 -5.91
C GLN A 292 -26.48 16.54 -4.60
N ARG A 293 -25.58 17.54 -4.69
CA ARG A 293 -24.85 18.08 -3.55
C ARG A 293 -25.82 18.72 -2.53
N PRO A 294 -25.78 18.36 -1.24
CA PRO A 294 -26.38 19.20 -0.22
C PRO A 294 -25.50 20.43 -0.01
N HIS A 295 -26.06 21.61 -0.28
CA HIS A 295 -25.51 22.86 0.21
C HIS A 295 -25.75 22.99 1.72
N THR A 296 -24.87 23.76 2.37
CA THR A 296 -24.90 24.24 3.76
C THR A 296 -24.62 23.24 4.88
N LEU A 297 -23.42 23.33 5.46
CA LEU A 297 -23.25 23.23 6.92
C LEU A 297 -22.27 24.31 7.41
N THR A 298 -22.83 25.20 8.22
CA THR A 298 -22.18 26.33 8.89
C THR A 298 -21.32 25.87 10.06
N LYS A 299 -20.25 26.63 10.33
CA LYS A 299 -19.30 26.51 11.45
C LYS A 299 -19.90 26.04 12.77
N ARG A 300 -19.26 25.04 13.39
CA ARG A 300 -19.12 25.00 14.85
C ARG A 300 -17.81 24.32 15.27
N THR A 301 -16.90 25.14 15.77
CA THR A 301 -15.68 24.72 16.47
C THR A 301 -16.07 24.24 17.86
N GLN A 302 -15.71 23.00 18.21
CA GLN A 302 -15.55 22.58 19.60
C GLN A 302 -14.50 21.46 19.64
N SER A 303 -13.50 21.66 20.50
CA SER A 303 -12.36 20.77 20.72
C SER A 303 -12.84 19.37 21.10
N LEU A 304 -12.71 18.44 20.17
CA LEU A 304 -12.84 17.01 20.43
C LEU A 304 -11.44 16.48 20.73
N LYS A 305 -11.32 15.83 21.90
CA LYS A 305 -10.14 15.06 22.28
C LYS A 305 -9.81 14.08 21.14
N GLU A 306 -8.52 13.98 20.83
CA GLU A 306 -7.93 13.05 19.86
C GLU A 306 -8.66 11.71 19.90
N SER A 307 -9.40 11.40 18.83
CA SER A 307 -10.02 10.11 18.67
C SER A 307 -8.90 9.09 18.42
N GLU A 308 -8.80 8.09 19.29
CA GLU A 308 -7.96 6.90 19.10
C GLU A 308 -8.45 6.15 17.86
N TYR A 309 -8.06 6.61 16.68
CA TYR A 309 -7.99 5.74 15.53
C TYR A 309 -6.96 4.67 15.89
N PHE A 310 -7.33 3.38 15.86
CA PHE A 310 -6.45 2.24 16.15
C PHE A 310 -5.14 2.37 15.36
N SER A 311 -4.17 3.06 15.95
CA SER A 311 -2.82 3.13 15.44
C SER A 311 -2.21 1.83 15.91
N ILE A 312 -2.33 0.77 15.12
CA ILE A 312 -1.47 -0.40 15.30
C ILE A 312 -0.06 0.15 15.28
N ASP A 313 0.60 0.11 16.45
CA ASP A 313 1.88 0.76 16.72
C ASP A 313 2.79 0.60 15.50
N ASN A 314 3.32 1.71 15.00
CA ASN A 314 4.25 1.68 13.89
C ASN A 314 5.58 1.10 14.38
N ASN A 315 5.67 -0.23 14.34
CA ASN A 315 6.82 -0.96 14.84
C ASN A 315 7.97 -1.03 13.83
N SER A 316 7.93 -0.33 12.70
CA SER A 316 9.07 -0.27 11.76
C SER A 316 10.35 0.20 12.45
N LYS A 317 10.26 1.24 13.29
CA LYS A 317 11.37 1.76 14.09
C LYS A 317 11.78 0.84 15.24
N GLU A 318 10.81 0.20 15.89
CA GLU A 318 11.09 -0.75 16.99
C GLU A 318 11.73 -2.04 16.49
N PHE A 319 11.24 -2.57 15.36
CA PHE A 319 11.79 -3.73 14.68
C PHE A 319 13.27 -3.50 14.34
N TYR A 320 13.60 -2.31 13.82
CA TYR A 320 14.96 -1.86 13.58
C TYR A 320 15.82 -1.81 14.85
N ASN A 321 15.31 -1.20 15.93
CA ASN A 321 16.06 -1.01 17.18
C ASN A 321 16.30 -2.33 17.94
N ASN A 322 15.27 -3.18 18.05
CA ASN A 322 15.34 -4.47 18.75
C ASN A 322 16.31 -5.44 18.06
N SER A 323 16.46 -5.33 16.74
CA SER A 323 17.35 -6.20 15.97
C SER A 323 18.82 -5.79 16.11
N LYS A 324 19.12 -4.48 16.15
CA LYS A 324 20.47 -4.00 16.52
C LYS A 324 20.92 -4.55 17.87
N MET A 325 20.05 -4.52 18.88
CA MET A 325 20.38 -5.03 20.23
C MET A 325 20.70 -6.53 20.23
N LYS A 326 20.04 -7.32 19.36
CA LYS A 326 20.37 -8.74 19.19
C LYS A 326 21.69 -8.96 18.44
N GLU A 327 21.98 -8.20 17.39
CA GLU A 327 23.28 -8.25 16.69
C GLU A 327 24.44 -7.86 17.60
N TYR A 328 24.29 -6.82 18.43
CA TYR A 328 25.31 -6.41 19.41
C TYR A 328 25.58 -7.51 20.44
N ARG A 329 24.54 -8.13 21.01
CA ARG A 329 24.71 -9.23 21.97
C ARG A 329 25.36 -10.47 21.35
N ILE A 330 25.03 -10.77 20.09
CA ILE A 330 25.64 -11.87 19.36
C ILE A 330 27.12 -11.57 19.07
N HIS A 331 27.45 -10.36 18.62
CA HIS A 331 28.84 -9.94 18.41
C HIS A 331 29.67 -9.91 19.69
N GLU A 332 29.10 -9.46 20.82
CA GLU A 332 29.76 -9.54 22.13
C GLU A 332 30.00 -10.99 22.55
N GLN A 333 29.03 -11.89 22.33
CA GLN A 333 29.22 -13.32 22.61
C GLN A 333 30.31 -13.95 21.74
N PHE A 334 30.38 -13.62 20.45
CA PHE A 334 31.45 -14.11 19.56
C PHE A 334 32.83 -13.53 19.92
N GLN A 335 32.91 -12.25 20.30
CA GLN A 335 34.17 -11.65 20.77
C GLN A 335 34.66 -12.26 22.09
N VAL A 336 33.73 -12.62 23.00
CA VAL A 336 34.07 -13.31 24.25
C VAL A 336 34.56 -14.74 23.97
N ILE A 337 33.96 -15.45 23.01
CA ILE A 337 34.40 -16.79 22.60
C ILE A 337 35.79 -16.74 21.94
N ASP A 338 36.06 -15.78 21.04
CA ASP A 338 37.36 -15.62 20.40
C ASP A 338 38.46 -15.22 21.39
N GLN A 339 38.16 -14.38 22.39
CA GLN A 339 39.09 -14.05 23.47
C GLN A 339 39.38 -15.23 24.42
N GLN A 340 38.43 -16.16 24.57
CA GLN A 340 38.66 -17.41 25.33
C GLN A 340 39.47 -18.43 24.52
N HIS A 341 39.26 -18.53 23.21
CA HIS A 341 40.09 -19.39 22.34
C HIS A 341 41.53 -18.88 22.17
N ALA A 342 41.76 -17.56 22.08
CA ALA A 342 43.10 -16.98 22.01
C ALA A 342 43.93 -17.20 23.29
N LYS A 343 43.28 -17.38 24.45
CA LYS A 343 43.94 -17.73 25.72
C LYS A 343 44.23 -19.23 25.89
N CYS A 344 43.67 -20.10 25.04
CA CYS A 344 43.88 -21.54 25.13
C CYS A 344 45.06 -22.06 24.27
N CYS A 345 45.51 -21.29 23.27
CA CYS A 345 46.61 -21.68 22.36
C CYS A 345 48.01 -21.17 22.76
N SER A 346 48.21 -20.64 23.98
CA SER A 346 49.51 -20.17 24.47
C SER A 346 50.17 -21.10 25.52
N CYS A 347 49.79 -22.38 25.56
CA CYS A 347 50.47 -23.38 26.39
C CYS A 347 51.27 -24.40 25.57
N LYS A 348 52.59 -24.17 25.56
CA LYS A 348 53.69 -25.17 25.52
C LYS A 348 53.79 -26.08 24.28
N ILE A 349 54.79 -25.78 23.45
CA ILE A 349 55.77 -26.81 23.06
C ILE A 349 57.14 -26.29 23.47
N MET A 350 57.72 -26.99 24.43
CA MET A 350 59.15 -27.02 24.73
C MET A 350 59.75 -28.13 23.86
#